data_AF-A0A968Y2Y6-F1
#
_entry.id   AF-A0A968Y2Y6-F1
#
_cell.length_a   1.000
_cell.length_b   1.000
_cell.length_c   1.000
_cell.angle_alpha   90.00
_cell.angle_beta   90.00
_cell.angle_gamma   90.00
#
_symmetry.space_group_name_H-M   'P 1'
#
loop_
_entity.id
_entity.type
_entity.pdbx_description
1 polymer ?
#
loop_
_entity_poly.entity_id
_entity_poly.type
_entity_poly.pdbx_seq_one_letter_code
_entity_poly.pdbx_strand_id
1 'polypeptide(L)'
;MLSIELDKETEAYLVKILGREKTTSDELIKRLVKDRWLSLQPRQTIVERRGGHPEHLLEDAPPDLSERANRKKAISAYLEKRHPQYHPQ
;
A
#
# COMPACT_ATOMS: atom_id res chain seq x y z
N MET A 1 -20.37 21.96 -11.27
CA MET A 1 -20.18 21.09 -12.45
C MET A 1 -18.92 21.58 -13.15
N LEU A 2 -17.93 20.71 -13.33
CA LEU A 2 -16.66 21.05 -13.98
C LEU A 2 -16.88 20.91 -15.49
N SER A 3 -16.60 21.96 -16.27
CA SER A 3 -16.64 21.91 -17.74
C SER A 3 -15.21 21.85 -18.26
N ILE A 4 -14.93 20.91 -19.15
CA ILE A 4 -13.60 20.70 -19.73
C ILE A 4 -13.77 20.72 -21.24
N GLU A 5 -12.99 21.55 -21.91
CA GLU A 5 -12.90 21.54 -23.36
C GLU A 5 -11.89 20.48 -23.79
N LEU A 6 -12.33 19.56 -24.64
CA LEU A 6 -11.47 18.53 -25.23
C LEU A 6 -11.19 18.90 -26.68
N ASP A 7 -9.97 18.64 -27.14
CA ASP A 7 -9.69 18.67 -28.56
C ASP A 7 -10.43 17.52 -29.29
N LYS A 8 -10.55 17.64 -30.61
CA LYS A 8 -11.30 16.70 -31.45
C LYS A 8 -10.77 15.26 -31.36
N GLU A 9 -9.46 15.11 -31.18
CA GLU A 9 -8.83 13.79 -31.09
C GLU A 9 -9.17 13.12 -29.76
N THR A 10 -9.05 13.88 -28.67
CA THR A 10 -9.39 13.42 -27.31
C THR A 10 -10.87 13.09 -27.19
N GLU A 11 -11.76 13.88 -27.80
CA GLU A 11 -13.19 13.58 -27.85
C GLU A 11 -13.47 12.26 -28.61
N ALA A 12 -12.78 12.01 -29.72
CA ALA A 12 -12.91 10.75 -30.45
C ALA A 12 -12.45 9.54 -29.62
N TYR A 13 -11.42 9.69 -28.78
CA TYR A 13 -11.02 8.65 -27.83
C TYR A 13 -12.06 8.41 -26.74
N LEU A 14 -12.63 9.48 -26.18
CA LEU A 14 -13.68 9.37 -25.17
C LEU A 14 -14.88 8.57 -25.69
N VAL A 15 -15.37 8.87 -26.90
CA VAL A 15 -16.49 8.15 -27.52
C VAL A 15 -16.16 6.66 -27.69
N LYS A 16 -14.94 6.32 -28.14
CA LYS A 16 -14.51 4.93 -28.29
C LYS A 16 -14.46 4.18 -26.96
N ILE A 17 -13.96 4.81 -25.90
CA ILE A 17 -13.88 4.20 -24.56
C ILE A 17 -15.29 3.93 -24.03
N LEU A 18 -16.17 4.94 -24.09
CA LEU A 18 -17.55 4.81 -23.61
C LEU A 18 -18.31 3.72 -24.37
N GLY A 19 -18.14 3.65 -25.70
CA GLY A 19 -18.75 2.61 -26.52
C GLY A 19 -18.27 1.20 -26.18
N ARG A 20 -16.96 1.03 -25.88
CA ARG A 20 -16.37 -0.26 -25.53
C ARG A 20 -16.75 -0.73 -24.13
N GLU A 21 -16.71 0.18 -23.16
CA GLU A 21 -16.94 -0.14 -21.75
C GLU A 21 -18.41 -0.08 -21.34
N LYS A 22 -19.27 0.50 -22.18
CA LYS A 22 -20.71 0.67 -21.93
C LYS A 22 -20.97 1.40 -20.59
N THR A 23 -20.19 2.45 -20.34
CA THR A 23 -20.25 3.29 -19.15
C THR A 23 -20.56 4.74 -19.53
N THR A 24 -20.75 5.60 -18.53
CA THR A 24 -20.98 7.04 -18.72
C THR A 24 -19.69 7.84 -18.55
N SER A 25 -19.65 9.05 -19.11
CA SER A 25 -18.51 9.96 -18.94
C SER A 25 -18.21 10.26 -17.48
N ASP A 26 -19.25 10.41 -16.64
CA ASP A 26 -19.09 10.69 -15.21
C ASP A 26 -18.43 9.53 -14.45
N GLU A 27 -18.89 8.30 -14.69
CA GLU A 27 -18.29 7.10 -14.11
C GLU A 27 -16.84 6.90 -14.57
N LEU A 28 -16.59 7.08 -15.87
CA LEU A 28 -15.25 6.99 -16.44
C LEU A 28 -14.30 8.01 -15.80
N ILE A 29 -14.72 9.27 -15.71
CA ILE A 29 -13.90 10.34 -15.11
C ILE A 29 -13.62 10.04 -13.63
N LYS A 30 -14.64 9.65 -12.84
CA LYS A 30 -14.46 9.26 -11.43
C LYS A 30 -13.43 8.15 -11.28
N ARG A 31 -13.49 7.13 -12.15
CA ARG A 31 -12.53 6.02 -12.14
C ARG A 31 -11.13 6.49 -12.53
N LEU A 32 -10.98 7.23 -13.61
CA LEU A 32 -9.68 7.75 -14.08
C LEU A 32 -9.01 8.65 -13.05
N VAL A 33 -9.77 9.54 -12.40
CA VAL A 33 -9.26 10.40 -11.33
C VAL A 33 -8.78 9.57 -10.14
N LYS A 34 -9.57 8.57 -9.71
CA LYS A 34 -9.20 7.66 -8.62
C LYS A 34 -7.93 6.88 -8.97
N ASP A 35 -7.87 6.29 -10.16
CA ASP A 35 -6.73 5.49 -10.59
C ASP A 35 -5.46 6.35 -10.70
N ARG A 36 -5.60 7.56 -11.26
CA ARG A 36 -4.49 8.52 -11.31
C ARG A 36 -4.03 8.90 -9.91
N TRP A 37 -4.95 9.21 -9.00
CA TRP A 37 -4.63 9.54 -7.61
C TRP A 37 -3.85 8.41 -6.93
N LEU A 38 -4.31 7.16 -7.08
CA LEU A 38 -3.63 5.98 -6.54
C LEU A 38 -2.25 5.76 -7.16
N SER A 39 -2.10 6.00 -8.48
CA SER A 39 -0.82 5.86 -9.17
C SER A 39 0.24 6.90 -8.75
N LEU A 40 -0.22 8.07 -8.29
CA LEU A 40 0.65 9.12 -7.76
C LEU A 40 1.08 8.87 -6.32
N GLN A 41 0.39 7.97 -5.59
CA GLN A 41 0.80 7.63 -4.24
C GLN A 41 2.17 6.92 -4.29
N PRO A 42 3.10 7.28 -3.39
CA PRO A 42 4.34 6.53 -3.27
C PRO A 42 4.00 5.07 -2.98
N ARG A 43 4.71 4.15 -3.65
CA ARG A 43 4.56 2.72 -3.38
C ARG A 43 4.90 2.48 -1.92
N GLN A 44 3.89 2.15 -1.12
CA GLN A 44 4.11 1.76 0.26
C GLN A 44 5.00 0.52 0.31
N THR A 45 6.08 0.60 1.07
CA THR A 45 6.91 -0.55 1.44
C THR A 45 6.07 -1.60 2.15
N ILE A 46 6.57 -2.85 2.22
CA ILE A 46 5.90 -3.90 3.00
C ILE A 46 5.69 -3.46 4.46
N VAL A 47 6.61 -2.68 5.01
CA VAL A 47 6.55 -2.16 6.38
C VAL A 47 5.39 -1.18 6.54
N GLU A 48 5.28 -0.18 5.67
CA GLU A 48 4.18 0.80 5.70
C GLU A 48 2.81 0.12 5.51
N ARG A 49 2.71 -0.87 4.60
CA ARG A 49 1.49 -1.66 4.41
C ARG A 49 1.09 -2.47 5.64
N ARG A 50 2.03 -2.80 6.53
CA ARG A 50 1.80 -3.57 7.76
C ARG A 50 1.63 -2.69 9.00
N GLY A 51 1.50 -1.37 8.84
CA GLY A 51 1.28 -0.43 9.94
C GLY A 51 2.56 0.24 10.46
N GLY A 52 3.66 0.18 9.70
CA GLY A 52 4.91 0.87 10.05
C GLY A 52 5.93 -0.02 10.77
N HIS A 53 7.02 0.61 11.23
CA HIS A 53 8.02 -0.06 12.04
C HIS A 53 7.48 -0.28 13.45
N PRO A 54 7.76 -1.44 14.08
CA PRO A 54 7.32 -1.68 15.44
C PRO A 54 8.00 -0.72 16.40
N GLU A 55 7.19 0.03 17.13
CA GLU A 55 7.64 0.88 18.23
C GLU A 55 8.05 -0.02 19.41
N HIS A 56 9.24 0.22 19.98
CA HIS A 56 9.78 -0.52 21.14
C HIS A 56 10.13 -2.00 20.87
N LEU A 57 10.45 -2.35 19.62
CA LEU A 57 10.95 -3.70 19.32
C LEU A 57 12.31 -3.92 19.99
N LEU A 58 12.39 -4.92 20.86
CA LEU A 58 13.63 -5.35 21.55
C LEU A 58 14.28 -4.25 22.43
N GLU A 59 13.50 -3.33 22.97
CA GLU A 59 14.04 -2.27 23.85
C GLU A 59 14.75 -2.83 25.09
N ASP A 60 14.24 -3.93 25.66
CA ASP A 60 14.83 -4.62 26.82
C ASP A 60 15.82 -5.74 26.44
N ALA A 61 16.21 -5.85 25.16
CA ALA A 61 17.03 -6.97 24.71
C ALA A 61 18.51 -6.82 25.13
N PRO A 62 19.24 -7.95 25.30
CA PRO A 62 20.66 -7.91 25.63
C PRO A 62 21.47 -7.10 24.60
N PRO A 63 22.61 -6.50 24.97
CA PRO A 63 23.41 -5.68 24.05
C PRO A 63 24.07 -6.50 22.91
N ASP A 64 24.17 -7.82 23.06
CA ASP A 64 24.75 -8.72 22.06
C ASP A 64 23.73 -9.10 20.96
N LEU A 65 23.38 -8.12 20.12
CA LEU A 65 22.48 -8.26 18.95
C LEU A 65 23.18 -8.04 17.61
N SER A 66 24.50 -7.95 17.60
CA SER A 66 25.27 -7.86 16.35
C SER A 66 25.05 -9.12 15.51
N GLU A 67 25.09 -10.28 16.17
CA GLU A 67 24.94 -11.57 15.53
C GLU A 67 23.50 -11.87 15.13
N ARG A 68 23.33 -12.36 13.89
CA ARG A 68 22.01 -12.72 13.34
C ARG A 68 21.31 -13.78 14.20
N ALA A 69 22.06 -14.75 14.72
CA ALA A 69 21.52 -15.81 15.57
C ALA A 69 20.95 -15.25 16.87
N ASN A 70 21.68 -14.35 17.53
CA ASN A 70 21.26 -13.71 18.77
C ASN A 70 20.01 -12.85 18.55
N ARG A 71 19.94 -12.08 17.46
CA ARG A 71 18.73 -11.32 17.09
C ARG A 71 17.51 -12.21 16.91
N LYS A 72 17.63 -13.31 16.17
CA LYS A 72 16.50 -14.24 15.97
C LYS A 72 15.97 -14.78 17.29
N LYS A 73 16.88 -15.18 18.19
CA LYS A 73 16.53 -15.67 19.53
C LYS A 73 15.79 -14.60 20.33
N ALA A 74 16.31 -13.38 20.37
CA ALA A 74 15.69 -12.26 21.09
C ALA A 74 14.29 -11.92 20.53
N ILE A 75 14.13 -11.89 19.20
CA ILE A 75 12.83 -11.66 18.55
C ILE A 75 11.84 -12.78 18.90
N SER A 76 12.26 -14.04 18.86
CA SER A 76 11.37 -15.16 19.20
C SER A 76 10.84 -15.06 20.63
N ALA A 77 11.72 -14.80 21.60
CA ALA A 77 11.34 -14.65 23.00
C ALA A 77 10.41 -13.45 23.23
N TYR A 78 10.67 -12.34 22.54
CA TYR A 78 9.79 -11.17 22.56
C TYR A 78 8.38 -11.48 22.03
N LEU A 79 8.30 -12.20 20.91
CA LEU A 79 7.03 -12.58 20.29
C LEU A 79 6.25 -13.57 21.14
N GLU A 80 6.91 -14.58 21.74
CA GLU A 80 6.27 -15.52 22.67
C GLU A 80 5.69 -14.80 23.90
N LYS A 81 6.45 -13.85 24.49
CA LYS A 81 6.02 -13.07 25.64
C LYS A 81 4.81 -12.17 25.32
N ARG A 82 4.82 -11.52 24.14
CA ARG A 82 3.76 -10.58 23.73
C ARG A 82 2.55 -11.30 23.13
N HIS A 83 2.74 -12.46 22.52
CA HIS A 83 1.73 -13.25 21.83
C HIS A 83 1.90 -14.74 22.19
N PRO A 84 1.28 -15.22 23.29
CA PRO A 84 1.45 -16.60 23.78
C PRO A 84 1.01 -17.70 22.79
N GLN A 85 0.25 -17.34 21.76
CA GLN A 85 -0.21 -18.25 20.69
C GLN A 85 0.75 -18.29 19.48
N TYR A 86 1.87 -17.58 19.53
CA TYR A 86 2.85 -17.55 18.45
C TYR A 86 3.79 -18.76 18.55
N HIS A 87 3.63 -19.72 17.64
CA HIS A 87 4.58 -20.81 17.45
C HIS A 87 5.36 -20.58 16.17
N PRO A 88 6.66 -20.23 16.23
CA PRO A 88 7.48 -20.11 15.03
C PRO A 88 7.64 -21.49 14.38
N GLN A 89 7.30 -21.59 13.09
CA GLN A 89 7.61 -22.75 12.24
C GLN A 89 9.05 -22.68 11.71
#